data_AF-A0A354HQ76-F1
#
_entry.id   AF-A0A354HQ76-F1
#
_cell.length_a   1.000
_cell.length_b   1.000
_cell.length_c   1.000
_cell.angle_alpha   90.00
_cell.angle_beta   90.00
_cell.angle_gamma   90.00
#
_symmetry.space_group_name_H-M   'P 1'
#
loop_
_entity.id
_entity.type
_entity.pdbx_description
1 polymer ?
#
loop_
_entity_poly.entity_id
_entity_poly.type
_entity_poly.pdbx_seq_one_letter_code
_entity_poly.pdbx_strand_id
1 'polypeptide(L)'
;TIMAGLACGEANTISWDILKNHSSIFVSCPDWVATKGMRMLAAPFKGDSQVVSGESGAVGMGLLATLMQDENYKDLRDAIGLNKDSIILLFSTEGDTDPESYKKIVWGNTESC
;
A
#
# COMPACT_ATOMS: atom_id res chain seq x y z
N THR A 1 14.19 1.03 -5.40
CA THR A 1 12.97 0.60 -4.68
C THR A 1 13.01 1.20 -3.31
N ILE A 2 11.91 1.79 -2.84
CA ILE A 2 11.78 2.36 -1.49
C ILE A 2 11.20 1.36 -0.48
N MET A 3 10.55 0.29 -0.95
CA MET A 3 9.92 -0.73 -0.10
C MET A 3 10.96 -1.78 0.35
N ALA A 4 11.81 -1.41 1.29
CA ALA A 4 12.92 -2.25 1.76
C ALA A 4 12.45 -3.63 2.25
N GLY A 5 11.30 -3.70 2.92
CA GLY A 5 10.73 -4.95 3.45
C GLY A 5 10.13 -5.89 2.39
N LEU A 6 9.94 -5.41 1.15
CA LEU A 6 9.37 -6.19 0.04
C LEU A 6 10.41 -6.53 -1.04
N ALA A 7 11.67 -6.15 -0.85
CA ALA A 7 12.75 -6.49 -1.77
C ALA A 7 13.07 -7.99 -1.66
N CYS A 8 12.58 -8.77 -2.62
CA CYS A 8 12.74 -10.22 -2.66
C CYS A 8 13.41 -10.66 -3.97
N GLY A 9 14.41 -11.55 -3.89
CA GLY A 9 15.06 -12.15 -5.05
C GLY A 9 14.36 -13.43 -5.53
N GLU A 10 14.08 -14.35 -4.60
CA GLU A 10 13.39 -15.62 -4.87
C GLU A 10 12.25 -15.83 -3.88
N ALA A 11 11.12 -16.33 -4.38
CA ALA A 11 9.94 -16.58 -3.55
C ALA A 11 10.23 -17.69 -2.51
N ASN A 12 9.73 -17.50 -1.29
CA ASN A 12 9.78 -18.54 -0.26
C ASN A 12 8.95 -19.76 -0.71
N THR A 13 9.61 -20.91 -0.88
CA THR A 13 8.98 -22.12 -1.44
C THR A 13 7.85 -22.68 -0.58
N ILE A 14 7.94 -22.56 0.75
CA ILE A 14 6.91 -23.03 1.68
C ILE A 14 5.67 -22.14 1.60
N SER A 15 5.85 -20.82 1.64
CA SER A 15 4.74 -19.86 1.57
C SER A 15 4.13 -19.77 0.17
N TRP A 16 4.90 -20.06 -0.87
CA TRP A 16 4.44 -19.98 -2.25
C TRP A 16 3.28 -20.93 -2.55
N ASP A 17 3.33 -22.16 -2.03
CA ASP A 17 2.24 -23.13 -2.22
C ASP A 17 0.93 -22.65 -1.60
N ILE A 18 1.00 -21.91 -0.48
CA ILE A 18 -0.18 -21.32 0.15
C ILE A 18 -0.72 -20.18 -0.73
N LEU A 19 0.14 -19.24 -1.13
CA LEU A 19 -0.26 -18.08 -1.94
C LEU A 19 -0.83 -18.50 -3.29
N LYS A 20 -0.15 -19.41 -3.99
CA LYS A 20 -0.57 -19.93 -5.30
C LYS A 20 -1.98 -20.54 -5.27
N ASN A 21 -2.34 -21.20 -4.17
CA ASN A 21 -3.62 -21.92 -4.05
C ASN A 21 -4.74 -21.11 -3.40
N HIS A 22 -4.42 -20.03 -2.65
CA HIS A 22 -5.41 -19.29 -1.85
C HIS A 22 -5.51 -17.79 -2.18
N SER A 23 -4.64 -17.27 -3.05
CA SER A 23 -4.76 -15.89 -3.54
C SER A 23 -5.61 -15.83 -4.82
N SER A 24 -6.61 -14.95 -4.83
CA SER A 24 -7.43 -14.71 -6.03
C SER A 24 -6.69 -13.89 -7.09
N ILE A 25 -5.83 -12.95 -6.65
CA ILE A 25 -5.06 -12.06 -7.52
C ILE A 25 -3.67 -11.77 -6.94
N PHE A 26 -2.74 -11.46 -7.82
CA PHE A 26 -1.43 -10.88 -7.51
C PHE A 26 -1.31 -9.54 -8.22
N VAL A 27 -0.72 -8.54 -7.57
CA VAL A 27 -0.55 -7.20 -8.12
C VAL A 27 0.91 -6.80 -8.10
N SER A 28 1.40 -6.28 -9.21
CA SER A 28 2.66 -5.55 -9.28
C SER A 28 2.33 -4.06 -9.33
N CYS A 29 2.92 -3.27 -8.43
CA CYS A 29 2.68 -1.85 -8.37
C CYS A 29 3.99 -1.07 -8.22
N PRO A 30 4.07 0.13 -8.79
CA PRO A 30 5.23 1.01 -8.67
C PRO A 30 5.30 1.67 -7.27
N ASP A 31 6.50 2.06 -6.86
CA ASP A 31 6.81 2.67 -5.56
C ASP A 31 5.89 3.86 -5.18
N TRP A 32 5.37 4.62 -6.16
CA TRP A 32 4.46 5.73 -5.85
C TRP A 32 3.16 5.28 -5.17
N VAL A 33 2.72 4.04 -5.40
CA VAL A 33 1.55 3.46 -4.74
C VAL A 33 1.78 3.40 -3.23
N ALA A 34 2.95 2.92 -2.79
CA ALA A 34 3.32 2.95 -1.38
C ALA A 34 3.31 4.37 -0.81
N THR A 35 3.95 5.33 -1.48
CA THR A 35 3.98 6.73 -1.00
C THR A 35 2.60 7.37 -0.88
N LYS A 36 1.66 7.01 -1.77
CA LYS A 36 0.27 7.45 -1.70
C LYS A 36 -0.40 6.89 -0.44
N GLY A 37 -0.21 5.59 -0.17
CA GLY A 37 -0.70 4.95 1.04
C GLY A 37 -0.19 5.62 2.32
N MET A 38 1.12 5.90 2.40
CA MET A 38 1.74 6.55 3.56
C MET A 38 1.08 7.89 3.85
N ARG A 39 0.92 8.73 2.81
CA ARG A 39 0.28 10.05 2.94
C ARG A 39 -1.18 9.96 3.37
N MET A 40 -1.94 9.02 2.83
CA MET A 40 -3.35 8.85 3.18
C MET A 40 -3.53 8.37 4.63
N LEU A 41 -2.68 7.48 5.11
CA LEU A 41 -2.71 7.01 6.51
C LEU A 41 -2.21 8.09 7.48
N ALA A 42 -1.24 8.90 7.06
CA ALA A 42 -0.72 10.01 7.84
C ALA A 42 -1.67 11.23 7.88
N ALA A 43 -2.52 11.42 6.88
CA ALA A 43 -3.48 12.52 6.81
C ALA A 43 -4.88 11.99 6.45
N PRO A 44 -5.54 11.25 7.37
CA PRO A 44 -6.80 10.59 7.07
C PRO A 44 -7.97 11.59 7.03
N PHE A 45 -9.13 11.13 6.58
CA PHE A 45 -10.35 11.94 6.65
C PHE A 45 -10.73 12.22 8.11
N LYS A 46 -11.44 13.33 8.32
CA LYS A 46 -11.86 13.75 9.65
C LYS A 46 -12.74 12.67 10.31
N GLY A 47 -12.28 12.15 11.44
CA GLY A 47 -12.97 11.11 12.20
C GLY A 47 -12.27 9.76 12.17
N ASP A 48 -11.43 9.52 11.16
CA ASP A 48 -10.60 8.33 11.08
C ASP A 48 -9.32 8.48 11.91
N SER A 49 -8.85 7.37 12.48
CA SER A 49 -7.61 7.34 13.25
C SER A 49 -6.40 7.47 12.31
N GLN A 50 -5.48 8.35 12.68
CA GLN A 50 -4.19 8.46 12.00
C GLN A 50 -3.35 7.21 12.27
N VAL A 51 -2.65 6.72 11.24
CA VAL A 51 -1.73 5.58 11.32
C VAL A 51 -0.38 5.98 10.73
N VAL A 52 0.69 5.83 11.51
CA VAL A 52 2.06 5.93 10.99
C VAL A 52 2.40 4.61 10.32
N SER A 53 2.62 4.64 9.01
CA SER A 53 2.87 3.45 8.21
C SER A 53 4.01 3.72 7.22
N GLY A 54 5.07 2.90 7.30
CA GLY A 54 6.24 3.00 6.44
C GLY A 54 5.96 2.55 5.00
N GLU A 55 6.98 2.59 4.16
CA GLU A 55 6.89 2.32 2.72
C GLU A 55 6.30 0.94 2.43
N SER A 56 6.79 -0.10 3.11
CA SER A 56 6.34 -1.48 2.88
C SER A 56 4.96 -1.72 3.50
N GLY A 57 4.68 -1.08 4.65
CA GLY A 57 3.42 -1.23 5.37
C GLY A 57 2.23 -0.56 4.69
N ALA A 58 2.46 0.56 4.00
CA ALA A 58 1.39 1.39 3.47
C ALA A 58 0.94 1.00 2.05
N VAL A 59 1.68 0.12 1.35
CA VAL A 59 1.40 -0.25 -0.05
C VAL A 59 -0.01 -0.78 -0.27
N GLY A 60 -0.56 -1.53 0.70
CA GLY A 60 -1.93 -2.04 0.63
C GLY A 60 -2.97 -0.94 0.59
N MET A 61 -2.81 0.11 1.41
CA MET A 61 -3.72 1.27 1.41
C MET A 61 -3.59 2.06 0.10
N GLY A 62 -2.36 2.25 -0.37
CA GLY A 62 -2.10 2.93 -1.64
C GLY A 62 -2.72 2.21 -2.84
N LEU A 63 -2.63 0.88 -2.86
CA LEU A 63 -3.22 0.05 -3.90
C LEU A 63 -4.74 0.17 -3.87
N LEU A 64 -5.37 0.01 -2.70
CA LEU A 64 -6.81 0.14 -2.55
C LEU A 64 -7.30 1.52 -3.05
N ALA A 65 -6.66 2.59 -2.62
CA ALA A 65 -7.02 3.93 -3.04
C ALA A 65 -6.87 4.12 -4.55
N THR A 66 -5.90 3.49 -5.18
CA THR A 66 -5.68 3.56 -6.63
C THR A 66 -6.78 2.79 -7.39
N LEU A 67 -7.09 1.56 -6.99
CA LEU A 67 -8.16 0.76 -7.60
C LEU A 67 -9.54 1.44 -7.50
N MET A 68 -9.78 2.18 -6.42
CA MET A 68 -11.06 2.86 -6.19
C MET A 68 -11.17 4.22 -6.87
N GLN A 69 -10.06 4.87 -7.22
CA GLN A 69 -10.06 6.24 -7.75
C GLN A 69 -9.71 6.35 -9.24
N ASP A 70 -9.03 5.35 -9.80
CA ASP A 70 -8.60 5.37 -11.20
C ASP A 70 -9.45 4.39 -12.03
N GLU A 71 -10.22 4.94 -12.96
CA GLU A 71 -11.13 4.19 -13.84
C GLU A 71 -10.41 3.23 -14.80
N ASN A 72 -9.10 3.42 -15.03
CA ASN A 72 -8.30 2.47 -15.80
C ASN A 72 -8.26 1.08 -15.14
N TYR A 73 -8.55 0.97 -13.83
CA TYR A 73 -8.59 -0.30 -13.10
C TYR A 73 -10.00 -0.81 -12.81
N LYS A 74 -11.03 -0.25 -13.46
CA LYS A 74 -12.41 -0.68 -13.27
C LYS A 74 -12.60 -2.18 -13.51
N ASP A 75 -12.05 -2.71 -14.60
CA ASP A 75 -12.20 -4.13 -14.95
C ASP A 75 -11.58 -5.03 -13.86
N LEU A 76 -10.43 -4.64 -13.30
CA LEU A 76 -9.80 -5.36 -12.20
C LEU A 76 -10.64 -5.28 -10.92
N ARG A 77 -11.14 -4.10 -10.58
CA ARG A 77 -12.02 -3.86 -9.42
C ARG A 77 -13.30 -4.71 -9.50
N ASP A 78 -13.90 -4.77 -10.68
CA ASP A 78 -15.10 -5.57 -10.94
C ASP A 78 -14.77 -7.07 -10.89
N ALA A 79 -13.63 -7.50 -11.44
CA ALA A 79 -13.19 -8.90 -11.41
C ALA A 79 -12.94 -9.44 -9.99
N ILE A 80 -12.47 -8.60 -9.05
CA ILE A 80 -12.29 -8.97 -7.64
C ILE A 80 -13.53 -8.70 -6.78
N GLY A 81 -14.61 -8.16 -7.37
CA GLY A 81 -15.86 -7.86 -6.68
C GLY A 81 -15.73 -6.73 -5.65
N LEU A 82 -14.77 -5.83 -5.81
CA LEU A 82 -14.53 -4.73 -4.89
C LEU A 82 -15.57 -3.61 -5.12
N ASN A 83 -16.45 -3.40 -4.14
CA ASN A 83 -17.58 -2.49 -4.24
C ASN A 83 -17.94 -1.86 -2.88
N LYS A 84 -19.05 -1.13 -2.82
CA LYS A 84 -19.54 -0.42 -1.63
C LYS A 84 -19.88 -1.31 -0.43
N ASP A 85 -20.15 -2.59 -0.67
CA ASP A 85 -20.53 -3.57 0.36
C ASP A 85 -19.31 -4.39 0.82
N SER A 86 -18.13 -4.14 0.25
CA SER A 86 -16.89 -4.83 0.62
C SER A 86 -16.37 -4.40 2.00
N ILE A 87 -15.95 -5.38 2.81
CA ILE A 87 -15.20 -5.17 4.04
C ILE A 87 -13.75 -5.57 3.77
N ILE A 88 -12.82 -4.63 3.93
CA ILE A 88 -11.44 -4.80 3.50
C ILE A 88 -10.53 -4.80 4.73
N LEU A 89 -9.69 -5.83 4.83
CA LEU A 89 -8.65 -5.92 5.86
C LEU A 89 -7.30 -5.58 5.23
N LEU A 90 -6.60 -4.62 5.82
CA LEU A 90 -5.25 -4.23 5.45
C LEU A 90 -4.31 -4.42 6.65
N PHE A 91 -3.08 -4.86 6.40
CA PHE A 91 -2.04 -4.97 7.41
C PHE A 91 -0.97 -3.91 7.18
N SER A 92 -0.83 -2.97 8.13
CA SER A 92 0.33 -2.09 8.19
C SER A 92 1.47 -2.84 8.89
N THR A 93 2.43 -3.35 8.12
CA THR A 93 3.49 -4.22 8.64
C THR A 93 4.59 -3.48 9.40
N GLU A 94 4.73 -2.17 9.17
CA GLU A 94 5.74 -1.33 9.81
C GLU A 94 5.24 0.11 10.01
N GLY A 95 5.85 0.81 10.98
CA GLY A 95 5.72 2.26 11.17
C GLY A 95 6.80 3.03 10.41
N ASP A 96 7.25 4.16 10.94
CA ASP A 96 8.34 4.99 10.40
C ASP A 96 9.73 4.43 10.78
N THR A 97 10.06 3.24 10.28
CA THR A 97 11.35 2.57 10.53
C THR A 97 12.55 3.39 10.03
N ASP A 98 12.36 4.21 8.99
CA ASP A 98 13.23 5.32 8.59
C ASP A 98 12.46 6.65 8.73
N PRO A 99 12.58 7.36 9.88
CA PRO A 99 11.85 8.60 10.12
C PRO A 99 12.19 9.73 9.13
N GLU A 100 13.40 9.77 8.58
CA GLU A 100 13.80 10.81 7.64
C GLU A 100 13.20 10.58 6.26
N SER A 101 13.21 9.33 5.76
CA SER A 101 12.49 8.95 4.55
C SER A 101 10.98 9.19 4.71
N TYR A 102 10.41 8.77 5.84
CA TYR A 102 8.99 8.97 6.15
C TYR A 102 8.58 10.45 6.08
N LYS A 103 9.33 11.34 6.75
CA LYS A 103 9.08 12.80 6.71
C LYS A 103 9.18 13.34 5.29
N LYS A 104 10.22 12.96 4.54
CA LYS A 104 10.41 13.38 3.15
C LYS A 104 9.22 13.00 2.26
N ILE A 105 8.65 11.82 2.47
CA ILE A 105 7.49 11.36 1.71
C ILE A 105 6.22 12.09 2.13
N VAL A 106 5.94 12.14 3.43
CA VAL A 106 4.66 12.65 3.96
C VAL A 106 4.59 14.18 3.89
N TRP A 107 5.66 14.89 4.20
CA TRP A 107 5.71 16.36 4.20
C TRP A 107 6.24 16.95 2.90
N GLY A 108 6.90 16.15 2.05
CA GLY A 108 7.62 16.63 0.87
C GLY A 108 9.06 17.05 1.19
N ASN A 109 9.89 17.28 0.17
CA ASN A 109 11.23 17.83 0.37
C ASN A 109 11.14 19.22 1.03
N THR A 110 11.79 19.38 2.19
CA THR A 110 12.05 20.68 2.83
C THR A 110 13.32 21.36 2.27
N GLU A 111 13.72 21.07 1.04
CA GLU A 111 14.77 21.84 0.36
C GLU A 111 14.13 23.00 -0.43
N SER A 112 14.50 24.22 0.00
CA SER A 112 14.21 25.56 -0.53
C SER A 112 12.84 26.22 -0.22
N CYS A 113 12.83 27.03 0.84
CA CYS A 113 12.40 28.42 0.76
C CYS A 113 13.66 29.30 0.77
#